data_AF-A0A0M1JY44-F1
#
_entry.id   AF-A0A0M1JY44-F1
#
_cell.length_a   1.000
_cell.length_b   1.000
_cell.length_c   1.000
_cell.angle_alpha   90.00
_cell.angle_beta   90.00
_cell.angle_gamma   90.00
#
_symmetry.space_group_name_H-M   'P 1'
#
loop_
_entity.id
_entity.type
_entity.pdbx_description
1 polymer ?
#
loop_
_entity_poly.entity_id
_entity_poly.type
_entity_poly.pdbx_seq_one_letter_code
_entity_poly.pdbx_strand_id
1 'polypeptide(L)'
;MLQLPNNLELSQSDLTKSHTIRVAALHALAYCPRLFYLEEVEELYTQDAAVFAGRRLHEELEKEEEEWEDLFLESEELGLRGRMDALRTRDGQTIPYEHKRGRPQRDENKQPQAWESDRLQILAYCCLLESALGIAVSEGRIRYHAENVLIHVPLDEMGRQAVQDAIQQAKKLRSSTQRPPVCSNERLCTRCSLAPVCLPEEARLAHNPEWEPVRLFPEDDRRQVLHILEPGTAVGRTGEQIKISRQGQPVEKIPAQQVSQVVLHSFSQISTQALHFCAGEDITVHWISGGGRYMGSFDSRQGSVQRRIRQYAALTSSETCLDLAKKLVNCRGKGQRQLLMRGKRGLKPVPENLTEAISQMQKVLKQVPRAESLASLLGLEGNLAALYFGALPNLISAQVPPEMHFAGRNRRPPKDRFNCLLSFGYALLLKDVMSAILTVGLESALGFYHQPRSQAAPLALDLMEIFRIPLVDLVVLGSVNRGQWDIQADFEVRGCQVWLSDSGRRKLVELYERRKQESWKHPVTGYSLTYQRLLELEVRLLEKEWSGEGGLFGHLVLR
;
A
#
# COMPACT_ATOMS: atom_id res chain seq x y z
N MET A 1 3.30 -44.71 -28.58
CA MET A 1 4.58 -44.15 -28.15
C MET A 1 4.89 -42.95 -29.02
N LEU A 2 4.33 -41.79 -28.66
CA LEU A 2 4.67 -40.50 -29.26
C LEU A 2 5.57 -39.80 -28.23
N GLN A 3 6.82 -39.53 -28.61
CA GLN A 3 7.76 -38.81 -27.75
C GLN A 3 7.33 -37.34 -27.67
N LEU A 4 6.94 -36.89 -26.48
CA LEU A 4 6.72 -35.49 -26.16
C LEU A 4 8.08 -34.77 -26.04
N PRO A 5 8.22 -33.54 -26.55
CA PRO A 5 9.48 -32.82 -26.53
C PRO A 5 9.88 -32.40 -25.11
N ASN A 6 11.18 -32.53 -24.84
CA ASN A 6 11.84 -32.23 -23.57
C ASN A 6 11.58 -30.80 -23.06
N ASN A 7 11.40 -30.72 -21.75
CA ASN A 7 11.41 -29.54 -20.87
C ASN A 7 12.21 -28.34 -21.41
N LEU A 8 11.48 -27.28 -21.77
CA LEU A 8 12.03 -25.92 -21.89
C LEU A 8 11.90 -25.23 -20.52
N GLU A 9 13.05 -25.02 -19.86
CA GLU A 9 13.16 -24.10 -18.72
C GLU A 9 12.82 -22.68 -19.20
N LEU A 10 11.59 -22.24 -18.92
CA LEU A 10 11.15 -20.88 -19.18
C LEU A 10 11.73 -19.94 -18.12
N SER A 11 12.72 -19.14 -18.53
CA SER A 11 13.25 -18.02 -17.74
C SER A 11 12.19 -16.93 -17.54
N GLN A 12 12.21 -16.27 -16.38
CA GLN A 12 11.27 -15.21 -15.96
C GLN A 12 11.26 -13.94 -16.85
N SER A 13 11.99 -13.91 -17.98
CA SER A 13 12.16 -12.71 -18.81
C SER A 13 11.21 -12.56 -20.00
N ASP A 14 10.28 -13.50 -20.27
CA ASP A 14 9.34 -13.43 -21.41
C ASP A 14 7.98 -12.77 -21.11
N LEU A 15 7.88 -11.98 -20.04
CA LEU A 15 6.61 -11.42 -19.54
C LEU A 15 6.06 -10.21 -20.32
N THR A 16 6.66 -9.79 -21.43
CA THR A 16 6.10 -8.70 -22.26
C THR A 16 5.10 -9.23 -23.29
N LYS A 17 3.81 -9.21 -22.90
CA LYS A 17 2.60 -9.41 -23.73
C LYS A 17 2.44 -10.78 -24.39
N SER A 18 2.19 -11.82 -23.59
CA SER A 18 1.45 -12.98 -24.12
C SER A 18 -0.01 -12.55 -24.43
N HIS A 19 -0.44 -12.89 -25.64
CA HIS A 19 -1.83 -12.68 -26.11
C HIS A 19 -2.84 -13.57 -25.38
N THR A 20 -2.37 -14.64 -24.72
CA THR A 20 -3.22 -15.61 -24.05
C THR A 20 -3.53 -15.19 -22.60
N ILE A 21 -4.59 -15.76 -22.04
CA ILE A 21 -5.06 -15.52 -20.67
C ILE A 21 -4.76 -16.77 -19.84
N ARG A 22 -4.31 -16.59 -18.59
CA ARG A 22 -4.09 -17.74 -17.70
C ARG A 22 -5.42 -18.38 -17.32
N VAL A 23 -5.50 -19.70 -17.28
CA VAL A 23 -6.71 -20.41 -16.78
C VAL A 23 -7.05 -19.97 -15.34
N ALA A 24 -6.04 -19.81 -14.48
CA ALA A 24 -6.22 -19.26 -13.12
C ALA A 24 -6.85 -17.86 -13.11
N ALA A 25 -6.66 -17.05 -14.15
CA ALA A 25 -7.31 -15.76 -14.27
C ALA A 25 -8.82 -15.90 -14.51
N LEU A 26 -9.25 -16.89 -15.29
CA LEU A 26 -10.69 -17.13 -15.48
C LEU A 26 -11.36 -17.56 -14.17
N HIS A 27 -10.66 -18.31 -13.32
CA HIS A 27 -11.12 -18.58 -11.95
C HIS A 27 -11.33 -17.29 -11.17
N ALA A 28 -10.34 -16.39 -11.16
CA ALA A 28 -10.42 -15.09 -10.50
C ALA A 28 -11.57 -14.24 -11.07
N LEU A 29 -11.81 -14.27 -12.39
CA LEU A 29 -12.90 -13.56 -13.07
C LEU A 29 -14.27 -14.03 -12.60
N ALA A 30 -14.49 -15.35 -12.57
CA ALA A 30 -15.73 -15.95 -12.09
C ALA A 30 -15.94 -15.74 -10.60
N TYR A 31 -14.85 -15.70 -9.82
CA TYR A 31 -14.91 -15.34 -8.41
C TYR A 31 -15.33 -13.87 -8.23
N CYS A 32 -14.64 -12.95 -8.89
CA CYS A 32 -14.93 -11.52 -8.84
C CYS A 32 -14.26 -10.80 -10.02
N PRO A 33 -15.00 -10.11 -10.90
CA PRO A 33 -14.40 -9.37 -12.01
C PRO A 33 -13.36 -8.34 -11.59
N ARG A 34 -13.52 -7.77 -10.39
CA ARG A 34 -12.54 -6.84 -9.81
C ARG A 34 -11.28 -7.56 -9.33
N LEU A 35 -11.37 -8.79 -8.80
CA LEU A 35 -10.19 -9.59 -8.43
C LEU A 35 -9.35 -9.87 -9.68
N PHE A 36 -9.98 -10.36 -10.75
CA PHE A 36 -9.33 -10.52 -12.06
C PHE A 36 -8.63 -9.23 -12.51
N TYR A 37 -9.30 -8.09 -12.42
CA TYR A 37 -8.72 -6.82 -12.84
C TYR A 37 -7.48 -6.45 -12.01
N LEU A 38 -7.54 -6.63 -10.68
CA LEU A 38 -6.41 -6.32 -9.81
C LEU A 38 -5.21 -7.24 -10.09
N GLU A 39 -5.43 -8.52 -10.36
CA GLU A 39 -4.35 -9.49 -10.60
C GLU A 39 -3.79 -9.43 -12.03
N GLU A 40 -4.66 -9.44 -13.05
CA GLU A 40 -4.22 -9.56 -14.45
C GLU A 40 -3.95 -8.21 -15.13
N VAL A 41 -4.63 -7.15 -14.68
CA VAL A 41 -4.53 -5.83 -15.32
C VAL A 41 -3.68 -4.88 -14.49
N GLU A 42 -3.78 -4.97 -13.16
CA GLU A 42 -2.97 -4.17 -12.25
C GLU A 42 -1.78 -4.90 -11.64
N GLU A 43 -1.62 -6.20 -11.93
CA GLU A 43 -0.49 -7.03 -11.48
C GLU A 43 -0.25 -6.95 -9.96
N LEU A 44 -1.35 -6.84 -9.21
CA LEU A 44 -1.31 -6.84 -7.76
C LEU A 44 -1.45 -8.27 -7.24
N TYR A 45 -0.39 -8.71 -6.56
CA TYR A 45 -0.38 -9.98 -5.87
C TYR A 45 -0.03 -9.72 -4.41
N THR A 46 -0.83 -10.25 -3.49
CA THR A 46 -0.43 -10.35 -2.09
C THR A 46 0.32 -11.66 -1.89
N GLN A 47 1.38 -11.64 -1.08
CA GLN A 47 2.04 -12.86 -0.63
C GLN A 47 1.13 -13.54 0.40
N ASP A 48 0.09 -14.22 -0.07
CA ASP A 48 -0.88 -14.86 0.82
C ASP A 48 -0.41 -16.26 1.24
N ALA A 49 -0.55 -16.57 2.52
CA ALA A 49 -0.26 -17.89 3.07
C ALA A 49 -1.11 -18.99 2.39
N ALA A 50 -2.28 -18.63 1.84
CA ALA A 50 -3.13 -19.52 1.06
C ALA A 50 -2.48 -19.98 -0.26
N VAL A 51 -1.67 -19.13 -0.92
CA VAL A 51 -0.95 -19.48 -2.16
C VAL A 51 0.20 -20.43 -1.84
N PHE A 52 0.94 -20.18 -0.76
CA PHE A 52 1.98 -21.10 -0.26
C PHE A 52 1.40 -22.44 0.19
N ALA A 53 0.23 -22.42 0.85
CA ALA A 53 -0.50 -23.62 1.22
C ALA A 53 -0.97 -24.39 -0.02
N GLY A 54 -1.51 -23.72 -1.04
CA GLY A 54 -1.85 -24.35 -2.33
C GLY A 54 -0.67 -25.14 -2.90
N ARG A 55 0.48 -24.47 -3.07
CA ARG A 55 1.72 -25.13 -3.56
C ARG A 55 2.16 -26.32 -2.70
N ARG A 56 2.11 -26.21 -1.38
CA ARG A 56 2.42 -27.35 -0.48
C ARG A 56 1.47 -28.53 -0.66
N LEU A 57 0.18 -28.32 -0.95
CA LEU A 57 -0.73 -29.44 -1.21
C LEU A 57 -0.31 -30.19 -2.48
N HIS A 58 0.06 -29.45 -3.54
CA HIS A 58 0.55 -30.06 -4.76
C HIS A 58 1.88 -30.81 -4.52
N GLU A 59 2.84 -30.21 -3.81
CA GLU A 59 4.11 -30.86 -3.42
C GLU A 59 3.92 -32.09 -2.50
N GLU A 60 2.86 -32.10 -1.67
CA GLU A 60 2.50 -33.25 -0.81
C GLU A 60 1.83 -34.36 -1.63
N LEU A 61 0.96 -34.02 -2.58
CA LEU A 61 0.25 -34.98 -3.45
C LEU A 61 1.15 -35.59 -4.54
N GLU A 62 2.12 -34.84 -5.06
CA GLU A 62 3.17 -35.35 -5.97
C GLU A 62 3.95 -36.54 -5.37
N LYS A 63 3.96 -36.68 -4.04
CA LYS A 63 4.67 -37.77 -3.34
C LYS A 63 3.84 -39.03 -3.11
N GLU A 64 2.52 -38.99 -3.30
CA GLU A 64 1.62 -40.07 -2.86
C GLU A 64 1.03 -40.94 -4.00
N GLU A 65 1.11 -40.56 -5.29
CA GLU A 65 0.48 -41.32 -6.39
C GLU A 65 1.35 -41.37 -7.67
N GLU A 66 1.40 -42.51 -8.37
CA GLU A 66 2.39 -42.86 -9.41
C GLU A 66 2.12 -42.36 -10.85
N GLU A 67 1.04 -41.61 -11.14
CA GLU A 67 0.75 -41.11 -12.50
C GLU A 67 0.32 -39.63 -12.48
N TRP A 68 1.29 -38.71 -12.49
CA TRP A 68 1.08 -37.27 -12.66
C TRP A 68 1.98 -36.77 -13.78
N GLU A 69 1.38 -36.25 -14.84
CA GLU A 69 2.11 -35.47 -15.84
C GLU A 69 1.82 -33.99 -15.63
N ASP A 70 2.83 -33.27 -15.16
CA ASP A 70 2.85 -31.81 -15.13
C ASP A 70 2.92 -31.29 -16.57
N LEU A 71 1.83 -30.67 -17.04
CA LEU A 71 1.76 -30.19 -18.41
C LEU A 71 1.44 -28.70 -18.46
N PHE A 72 2.37 -27.92 -19.03
CA PHE A 72 2.10 -26.55 -19.41
C PHE A 72 1.59 -26.50 -20.84
N LEU A 73 0.39 -25.97 -21.03
CA LEU A 73 -0.24 -25.82 -22.34
C LEU A 73 -0.53 -24.35 -22.64
N GLU A 74 -0.40 -24.00 -23.92
CA GLU A 74 -0.81 -22.72 -24.48
C GLU A 74 -1.51 -22.97 -25.82
N SER A 75 -2.66 -22.35 -26.00
CA SER A 75 -3.39 -22.31 -27.27
C SER A 75 -3.64 -20.86 -27.65
N GLU A 76 -2.99 -20.40 -28.71
CA GLU A 76 -3.20 -19.06 -29.26
C GLU A 76 -4.60 -18.91 -29.87
N GLU A 77 -5.12 -19.98 -30.50
CA GLU A 77 -6.46 -20.01 -31.11
C GLU A 77 -7.54 -19.79 -30.05
N LEU A 78 -7.48 -20.55 -28.94
CA LEU A 78 -8.38 -20.38 -27.82
C LEU A 78 -8.06 -19.08 -27.04
N GLY A 79 -6.80 -18.67 -27.06
CA GLY A 79 -6.29 -17.54 -26.30
C GLY A 79 -6.10 -17.86 -24.81
N LEU A 80 -5.79 -19.11 -24.48
CA LEU A 80 -5.58 -19.58 -23.10
C LEU A 80 -4.22 -20.23 -22.90
N ARG A 81 -3.71 -20.13 -21.67
CA ARG A 81 -2.55 -20.88 -21.19
C ARG A 81 -2.73 -21.33 -19.76
N GLY A 82 -2.08 -22.40 -19.36
CA GLY A 82 -2.14 -22.87 -17.99
C GLY A 82 -1.21 -24.05 -17.73
N ARG A 83 -0.80 -24.18 -16.46
CA ARG A 83 -0.17 -25.39 -15.95
C ARG A 83 -1.24 -26.29 -15.37
N MET A 84 -1.26 -27.54 -15.79
CA MET A 84 -2.18 -28.55 -15.31
C MET A 84 -1.38 -29.49 -14.45
N ASP A 85 -1.57 -29.38 -13.14
CA ASP A 85 -0.79 -30.16 -12.18
C ASP A 85 -1.23 -31.63 -12.18
N ALA A 86 -2.49 -31.94 -12.54
CA ALA A 86 -3.05 -33.28 -12.47
C ALA A 86 -3.81 -33.70 -13.74
N LEU A 87 -3.27 -34.69 -14.43
CA LEU A 87 -3.82 -35.29 -15.65
C LEU A 87 -3.82 -36.81 -15.51
N ARG A 88 -4.95 -37.46 -15.81
CA ARG A 88 -5.01 -38.93 -15.83
C ARG A 88 -5.62 -39.41 -17.13
N THR A 89 -4.96 -40.39 -17.75
CA THR A 89 -5.53 -41.11 -18.89
C THR A 89 -6.18 -42.39 -18.40
N ARG A 90 -7.50 -42.52 -18.56
CA ARG A 90 -8.26 -43.74 -18.24
C ARG A 90 -9.05 -44.18 -19.45
N ASP A 91 -8.94 -45.45 -19.80
CA ASP A 91 -9.67 -46.06 -20.94
C ASP A 91 -9.48 -45.28 -22.27
N GLY A 92 -8.30 -44.67 -22.46
CA GLY A 92 -7.98 -43.84 -23.62
C GLY A 92 -8.52 -42.41 -23.58
N GLN A 93 -9.21 -41.99 -22.52
CA GLN A 93 -9.63 -40.60 -22.29
C GLN A 93 -8.71 -39.90 -21.31
N THR A 94 -8.17 -38.76 -21.72
CA THR A 94 -7.37 -37.88 -20.86
C THR A 94 -8.29 -36.91 -20.12
N ILE A 95 -8.27 -36.97 -18.80
CA ILE A 95 -9.18 -36.22 -17.92
C ILE A 95 -8.34 -35.32 -17.00
N PRO A 96 -8.58 -34.00 -17.00
CA PRO A 96 -7.94 -33.11 -16.05
C PRO A 96 -8.56 -33.18 -14.66
N TYR A 97 -7.73 -33.02 -13.64
CA TYR A 97 -8.14 -32.96 -12.24
C TYR A 97 -7.71 -31.63 -11.61
N GLU A 98 -8.59 -31.04 -10.82
CA GLU A 98 -8.28 -29.89 -9.97
C GLU A 98 -8.44 -30.28 -8.51
N HIS A 99 -7.45 -29.96 -7.68
CA HIS A 99 -7.47 -30.27 -6.25
C HIS A 99 -7.71 -29.00 -5.44
N LYS A 100 -8.78 -28.98 -4.64
CA LYS A 100 -9.15 -27.85 -3.78
C LYS A 100 -9.12 -28.26 -2.32
N ARG A 101 -8.46 -27.45 -1.47
CA ARG A 101 -8.44 -27.63 -0.02
C ARG A 101 -9.82 -27.41 0.63
N GLY A 102 -10.64 -26.54 0.03
CA GLY A 102 -11.92 -26.10 0.58
C GLY A 102 -13.03 -27.15 0.55
N ARG A 103 -14.23 -26.74 0.97
CA ARG A 103 -15.46 -27.54 0.85
C ARG A 103 -16.19 -27.18 -0.45
N PRO A 104 -16.91 -28.13 -1.07
CA PRO A 104 -17.76 -27.84 -2.21
C PRO A 104 -18.92 -26.92 -1.81
N GLN A 105 -19.53 -26.27 -2.81
CA GLN A 105 -20.80 -25.59 -2.61
C GLN A 105 -21.92 -26.63 -2.40
N ARG A 106 -23.03 -26.21 -1.79
CA ARG A 106 -24.25 -27.01 -1.69
C ARG A 106 -25.33 -26.44 -2.59
N ASP A 107 -25.99 -27.30 -3.36
CA ASP A 107 -27.20 -26.94 -4.11
C ASP A 107 -28.42 -26.79 -3.18
N GLU A 108 -29.59 -26.51 -3.76
CA GLU A 108 -30.86 -26.39 -3.03
C GLU A 108 -31.24 -27.67 -2.24
N ASN A 109 -30.78 -28.83 -2.72
CA ASN A 109 -31.01 -30.15 -2.12
C ASN A 109 -29.90 -30.58 -1.15
N LYS A 110 -28.97 -29.68 -0.81
CA LYS A 110 -27.78 -29.94 0.03
C LYS A 110 -26.80 -30.97 -0.56
N GLN A 111 -26.85 -31.21 -1.86
CA GLN A 111 -25.87 -32.04 -2.56
C GLN A 111 -24.59 -31.23 -2.84
N PRO A 112 -23.40 -31.86 -2.79
CA PRO A 112 -22.16 -31.21 -3.19
C PRO A 112 -22.17 -30.84 -4.67
N GLN A 113 -21.85 -29.58 -4.97
CA GLN A 113 -21.58 -29.09 -6.32
C GLN A 113 -20.31 -28.24 -6.35
N ALA A 114 -19.72 -28.09 -7.54
CA ALA A 114 -18.57 -27.23 -7.71
C ALA A 114 -18.96 -25.76 -7.51
N TRP A 115 -18.06 -24.96 -6.93
CA TRP A 115 -18.19 -23.51 -7.01
C TRP A 115 -18.07 -23.07 -8.48
N GLU A 116 -18.80 -22.03 -8.88
CA GLU A 116 -18.79 -21.58 -10.28
C GLU A 116 -17.38 -21.23 -10.79
N SER A 117 -16.53 -20.63 -9.94
CA SER A 117 -15.13 -20.35 -10.27
C SER A 117 -14.32 -21.61 -10.52
N ASP A 118 -14.51 -22.64 -9.69
CA ASP A 118 -13.79 -23.92 -9.81
C ASP A 118 -14.29 -24.71 -11.03
N ARG A 119 -15.61 -24.67 -11.28
CA ARG A 119 -16.26 -25.22 -12.47
C ARG A 119 -15.71 -24.59 -13.75
N LEU A 120 -15.64 -23.26 -13.82
CA LEU A 120 -15.09 -22.56 -14.99
C LEU A 120 -13.60 -22.88 -15.21
N GLN A 121 -12.82 -22.96 -14.13
CA GLN A 121 -11.40 -23.29 -14.21
C GLN A 121 -11.17 -24.68 -14.83
N ILE A 122 -11.88 -25.70 -14.35
CA ILE A 122 -11.71 -27.06 -14.88
C ILE A 122 -12.21 -27.18 -16.33
N LEU A 123 -13.33 -26.52 -16.67
CA LEU A 123 -13.82 -26.48 -18.06
C LEU A 123 -12.82 -25.79 -18.99
N ALA A 124 -12.17 -24.71 -18.53
CA ALA A 124 -11.15 -24.02 -19.31
C ALA A 124 -9.92 -24.91 -19.55
N TYR A 125 -9.52 -25.73 -18.59
CA TYR A 125 -8.50 -26.74 -18.78
C TYR A 125 -8.91 -27.82 -19.78
N CYS A 126 -10.16 -28.29 -19.74
CA CYS A 126 -10.65 -29.25 -20.74
C CYS A 126 -10.60 -28.65 -22.16
N CYS A 127 -11.11 -27.42 -22.36
CA CYS A 127 -11.03 -26.73 -23.65
C CYS A 127 -9.58 -26.50 -24.10
N LEU A 128 -8.67 -26.19 -23.18
CA LEU A 128 -7.25 -25.99 -23.48
C LEU A 128 -6.58 -27.29 -23.94
N LEU A 129 -6.90 -28.42 -23.29
CA LEU A 129 -6.41 -29.75 -23.71
C LEU A 129 -6.88 -30.10 -25.12
N GLU A 130 -8.17 -29.94 -25.40
CA GLU A 130 -8.70 -30.26 -26.73
C GLU A 130 -8.08 -29.37 -27.81
N SER A 131 -7.93 -28.08 -27.54
CA SER A 131 -7.36 -27.13 -28.49
C SER A 131 -5.84 -27.31 -28.68
N ALA A 132 -5.09 -27.57 -27.62
CA ALA A 132 -3.62 -27.68 -27.69
C ALA A 132 -3.13 -29.06 -28.17
N LEU A 133 -3.85 -30.14 -27.84
CA LEU A 133 -3.44 -31.51 -28.14
C LEU A 133 -4.29 -32.20 -29.22
N GLY A 134 -5.41 -31.59 -29.64
CA GLY A 134 -6.31 -32.17 -30.64
C GLY A 134 -7.02 -33.44 -30.19
N ILE A 135 -7.18 -33.63 -28.87
CA ILE A 135 -7.86 -34.77 -28.27
C ILE A 135 -9.32 -34.43 -27.94
N ALA A 136 -10.16 -35.45 -27.72
CA ALA A 136 -11.52 -35.25 -27.20
C ALA A 136 -11.51 -35.38 -25.67
N VAL A 137 -12.10 -34.40 -24.97
CA VAL A 137 -12.25 -34.41 -23.51
C VAL A 137 -13.73 -34.38 -23.16
N SER A 138 -14.20 -35.38 -22.43
CA SER A 138 -15.63 -35.54 -22.09
C SER A 138 -16.03 -34.80 -20.80
N GLU A 139 -15.10 -34.71 -19.84
CA GLU A 139 -15.31 -34.11 -18.53
C GLU A 139 -13.99 -33.67 -17.91
N GLY A 140 -14.09 -32.82 -16.90
CA GLY A 140 -13.02 -32.58 -15.93
C GLY A 140 -13.51 -32.91 -14.52
N ARG A 141 -12.58 -33.10 -13.58
CA ARG A 141 -12.92 -33.52 -12.21
C ARG A 141 -12.32 -32.61 -11.17
N ILE A 142 -13.06 -32.36 -10.09
CA ILE A 142 -12.61 -31.51 -8.98
C ILE A 142 -12.65 -32.29 -7.68
N ARG A 143 -11.52 -32.40 -6.99
CA ARG A 143 -11.42 -33.04 -5.67
C ARG A 143 -11.41 -31.98 -4.57
N TYR A 144 -12.43 -31.98 -3.73
CA TYR A 144 -12.48 -31.17 -2.51
C TYR A 144 -12.01 -32.00 -1.30
N HIS A 145 -10.81 -31.71 -0.81
CA HIS A 145 -10.16 -32.51 0.24
C HIS A 145 -10.79 -32.36 1.62
N ALA A 146 -11.38 -31.21 1.95
CA ALA A 146 -12.00 -31.00 3.28
C ALA A 146 -13.14 -31.97 3.59
N GLU A 147 -13.77 -32.55 2.57
CA GLU A 147 -14.85 -33.54 2.71
C GLU A 147 -14.59 -34.81 1.89
N ASN A 148 -13.41 -34.90 1.26
CA ASN A 148 -13.04 -35.96 0.32
C ASN A 148 -14.12 -36.24 -0.74
N VAL A 149 -14.66 -35.18 -1.35
CA VAL A 149 -15.69 -35.27 -2.39
C VAL A 149 -15.06 -35.06 -3.76
N LEU A 150 -15.40 -35.93 -4.72
CA LEU A 150 -15.05 -35.77 -6.14
C LEU A 150 -16.28 -35.31 -6.91
N ILE A 151 -16.18 -34.19 -7.62
CA ILE A 151 -17.24 -33.67 -8.49
C ILE A 151 -16.81 -33.84 -9.94
N HIS A 152 -17.72 -34.36 -10.75
CA HIS A 152 -17.57 -34.52 -12.20
C HIS A 152 -18.22 -33.33 -12.90
N VAL A 153 -17.49 -32.70 -13.81
CA VAL A 153 -17.95 -31.54 -14.56
C VAL A 153 -17.93 -31.90 -16.05
N PRO A 154 -19.10 -32.18 -16.67
CA PRO A 154 -19.15 -32.54 -18.08
C PRO A 154 -18.75 -31.35 -18.97
N LEU A 155 -18.00 -31.61 -20.04
CA LEU A 155 -17.69 -30.64 -21.07
C LEU A 155 -18.75 -30.70 -22.18
N ASP A 156 -19.90 -30.08 -21.91
CA ASP A 156 -20.97 -29.91 -22.88
C ASP A 156 -20.86 -28.56 -23.64
N GLU A 157 -21.78 -28.32 -24.57
CA GLU A 157 -21.80 -27.09 -25.36
C GLU A 157 -21.98 -25.85 -24.48
N MET A 158 -22.73 -25.95 -23.39
CA MET A 158 -22.89 -24.86 -22.43
C MET A 158 -21.59 -24.56 -21.68
N GLY A 159 -20.83 -25.60 -21.29
CA GLY A 159 -19.51 -25.46 -20.68
C GLY A 159 -18.50 -24.80 -21.62
N ARG A 160 -18.51 -25.19 -22.91
CA ARG A 160 -17.69 -24.56 -23.96
C ARG A 160 -18.04 -23.09 -24.13
N GLN A 161 -19.32 -22.78 -24.23
CA GLN A 161 -19.80 -21.40 -24.35
C GLN A 161 -19.41 -20.56 -23.12
N ALA A 162 -19.55 -21.11 -21.91
CA ALA A 162 -19.16 -20.42 -20.67
C ALA A 162 -17.67 -20.06 -20.65
N VAL A 163 -16.79 -20.96 -21.12
CA VAL A 163 -15.35 -20.68 -21.25
C VAL A 163 -15.10 -19.58 -22.29
N GLN A 164 -15.76 -19.65 -23.45
CA GLN A 164 -15.62 -18.62 -24.49
C GLN A 164 -16.09 -17.25 -24.01
N ASP A 165 -17.25 -17.17 -23.34
CA ASP A 165 -17.80 -15.94 -22.77
C ASP A 165 -16.85 -15.34 -21.73
N ALA A 166 -16.28 -16.18 -20.86
CA ALA A 166 -15.29 -15.76 -19.87
C ALA A 166 -14.01 -15.21 -20.51
N ILE A 167 -13.52 -15.85 -21.58
CA ILE A 167 -12.36 -15.36 -22.35
C ILE A 167 -12.67 -13.99 -22.96
N GLN A 168 -13.85 -13.81 -23.56
CA GLN A 168 -14.27 -12.53 -24.15
C GLN A 168 -14.37 -11.43 -23.08
N GLN A 169 -14.98 -11.73 -21.93
CA GLN A 169 -15.07 -10.81 -20.82
C GLN A 169 -13.68 -10.44 -20.26
N ALA A 170 -12.79 -11.42 -20.09
CA ALA A 170 -11.41 -11.20 -19.67
C ALA A 170 -10.65 -10.29 -20.66
N LYS A 171 -10.78 -10.52 -21.97
CA LYS A 171 -10.19 -9.67 -23.02
C LYS A 171 -10.72 -8.24 -22.95
N LYS A 172 -12.03 -8.06 -22.73
CA LYS A 172 -12.66 -6.73 -22.54
C LYS A 172 -12.15 -6.01 -21.30
N LEU A 173 -11.93 -6.73 -20.19
CA LEU A 173 -11.40 -6.13 -18.97
C LEU A 173 -9.92 -5.76 -19.12
N ARG A 174 -9.10 -6.59 -19.78
CA ARG A 174 -7.68 -6.29 -20.06
C ARG A 174 -7.47 -5.03 -20.89
N SER A 175 -8.42 -4.68 -21.76
CA SER A 175 -8.37 -3.46 -22.57
C SER A 175 -8.94 -2.22 -21.87
N SER A 176 -9.59 -2.39 -20.72
CA SER A 176 -10.19 -1.30 -19.96
C SER A 176 -9.20 -0.64 -19.01
N THR A 177 -9.16 0.68 -19.00
CA THR A 177 -8.48 1.48 -17.96
C THR A 177 -9.32 1.58 -16.69
N GLN A 178 -10.62 1.25 -16.75
CA GLN A 178 -11.56 1.38 -15.66
C GLN A 178 -11.66 0.08 -14.86
N ARG A 179 -11.47 0.21 -13.56
CA ARG A 179 -11.61 -0.88 -12.60
C ARG A 179 -13.09 -1.25 -12.44
N PRO A 180 -13.46 -2.55 -12.46
CA PRO A 180 -14.83 -2.98 -12.15
C PRO A 180 -15.29 -2.55 -10.75
N PRO A 181 -16.59 -2.33 -10.54
CA PRO A 181 -17.13 -2.03 -9.21
C PRO A 181 -16.88 -3.19 -8.24
N VAL A 182 -16.95 -2.90 -6.95
CA VAL A 182 -16.88 -3.94 -5.91
C VAL A 182 -18.02 -4.94 -6.08
N CYS A 183 -17.73 -6.22 -5.86
CA CYS A 183 -18.73 -7.28 -5.97
C CYS A 183 -19.90 -7.05 -5.00
N SER A 184 -21.12 -7.28 -5.50
CA SER A 184 -22.36 -7.22 -4.74
C SER A 184 -22.43 -8.29 -3.64
N ASN A 185 -21.81 -9.46 -3.86
CA ASN A 185 -21.73 -10.51 -2.86
C ASN A 185 -20.57 -10.26 -1.89
N GLU A 186 -20.89 -9.60 -0.77
CA GLU A 186 -19.93 -9.27 0.29
C GLU A 186 -19.19 -10.47 0.91
N ARG A 187 -19.80 -11.66 0.88
CA ARG A 187 -19.20 -12.86 1.48
C ARG A 187 -17.92 -13.26 0.76
N LEU A 188 -17.80 -12.94 -0.53
CA LEU A 188 -16.57 -13.16 -1.31
C LEU A 188 -15.44 -12.26 -0.81
N CYS A 189 -15.75 -11.00 -0.46
CA CYS A 189 -14.74 -10.07 0.05
C CYS A 189 -14.11 -10.54 1.37
N THR A 190 -14.86 -11.25 2.22
CA THR A 190 -14.36 -11.75 3.52
C THR A 190 -13.22 -12.76 3.42
N ARG A 191 -13.10 -13.45 2.28
CA ARG A 191 -12.06 -14.47 2.03
C ARG A 191 -11.13 -14.10 0.88
N CYS A 192 -11.24 -12.88 0.36
CA CYS A 192 -10.44 -12.41 -0.75
C CYS A 192 -9.08 -11.92 -0.26
N SER A 193 -8.00 -12.52 -0.79
CA SER A 193 -6.60 -12.16 -0.49
C SER A 193 -6.27 -10.69 -0.79
N LEU A 194 -6.96 -10.10 -1.78
CA LEU A 194 -6.79 -8.70 -2.18
C LEU A 194 -7.80 -7.75 -1.54
N ALA A 195 -8.67 -8.20 -0.61
CA ALA A 195 -9.57 -7.28 0.11
C ALA A 195 -8.84 -6.10 0.79
N PRO A 196 -7.68 -6.29 1.42
CA PRO A 196 -6.85 -5.19 1.95
C PRO A 196 -6.41 -4.11 0.96
N VAL A 197 -6.28 -4.49 -0.30
CA VAL A 197 -5.80 -3.65 -1.40
C VAL A 197 -7.00 -3.02 -2.12
N CYS A 198 -8.04 -3.82 -2.35
CA CYS A 198 -9.29 -3.47 -3.01
C CYS A 198 -10.13 -2.47 -2.20
N LEU A 199 -10.08 -2.59 -0.87
CA LEU A 199 -10.84 -1.80 0.09
C LEU A 199 -12.36 -1.81 -0.22
N PRO A 200 -12.99 -3.01 -0.19
CA PRO A 200 -14.38 -3.16 -0.62
C PRO A 200 -15.36 -2.48 0.33
N GLU A 201 -15.09 -2.47 1.63
CA GLU A 201 -15.96 -1.83 2.62
C GLU A 201 -15.92 -0.31 2.52
N GLU A 202 -14.75 0.26 2.23
CA GLU A 202 -14.58 1.69 1.97
C GLU A 202 -15.35 2.09 0.72
N ALA A 203 -15.30 1.26 -0.34
CA ALA A 203 -16.10 1.52 -1.53
C ALA A 203 -17.60 1.46 -1.22
N ARG A 204 -18.07 0.47 -0.45
CA ARG A 204 -19.49 0.38 -0.07
C ARG A 204 -19.93 1.55 0.79
N LEU A 205 -19.11 1.96 1.76
CA LEU A 205 -19.36 3.12 2.61
C LEU A 205 -19.43 4.43 1.82
N ALA A 206 -18.60 4.58 0.79
CA ALA A 206 -18.65 5.73 -0.11
C ALA A 206 -19.99 5.83 -0.86
N HIS A 207 -20.59 4.69 -1.23
CA HIS A 207 -21.88 4.65 -1.93
C HIS A 207 -23.08 4.71 -0.95
N ASN A 208 -22.95 4.10 0.22
CA ASN A 208 -23.97 4.07 1.26
C ASN A 208 -23.35 4.43 2.62
N PRO A 209 -23.50 5.67 3.10
CA PRO A 209 -22.96 6.11 4.40
C PRO A 209 -23.51 5.36 5.61
N GLU A 210 -24.66 4.68 5.48
CA GLU A 210 -25.26 3.85 6.54
C GLU A 210 -24.74 2.41 6.53
N TRP A 211 -23.83 2.06 5.61
CA TRP A 211 -23.22 0.74 5.54
C TRP A 211 -22.43 0.41 6.80
N GLU A 212 -22.70 -0.75 7.39
CA GLU A 212 -21.90 -1.28 8.51
C GLU A 212 -20.76 -2.14 7.95
N PRO A 213 -19.51 -1.65 7.95
CA PRO A 213 -18.41 -2.34 7.30
C PRO A 213 -18.03 -3.62 8.06
N VAL A 214 -17.88 -4.72 7.32
CA VAL A 214 -17.29 -5.95 7.86
C VAL A 214 -15.79 -5.72 8.06
N ARG A 215 -15.24 -6.18 9.19
CA ARG A 215 -13.84 -5.90 9.54
C ARG A 215 -12.87 -6.74 8.68
N LEU A 216 -12.38 -6.18 7.57
CA LEU A 216 -11.41 -6.82 6.68
C LEU A 216 -10.02 -6.23 6.91
N PHE A 217 -9.18 -6.87 7.74
CA PHE A 217 -7.83 -6.37 7.99
C PHE A 217 -6.75 -7.10 7.21
N PRO A 218 -5.91 -6.39 6.46
CA PRO A 218 -4.52 -6.80 6.40
C PRO A 218 -3.88 -6.69 7.79
N GLU A 219 -3.09 -7.69 8.16
CA GLU A 219 -2.17 -7.53 9.29
C GLU A 219 -1.20 -6.37 9.02
N ASP A 220 -0.78 -5.68 10.09
CA ASP A 220 0.33 -4.74 9.98
C ASP A 220 1.57 -5.49 9.46
N ASP A 221 2.31 -4.86 8.54
CA ASP A 221 3.61 -5.38 8.12
C ASP A 221 4.55 -5.37 9.35
N ARG A 222 4.83 -6.56 9.88
CA ARG A 222 5.65 -6.75 11.09
C ARG A 222 7.13 -6.47 10.82
N ARG A 223 7.51 -6.28 9.56
CA ARG A 223 8.88 -5.96 9.17
C ARG A 223 9.25 -4.54 9.61
N GLN A 224 10.49 -4.40 10.09
CA GLN A 224 11.02 -3.17 10.66
C GLN A 224 11.64 -2.26 9.59
N VAL A 225 11.66 -0.97 9.90
CA VAL A 225 12.41 0.03 9.14
C VAL A 225 13.79 0.16 9.75
N LEU A 226 14.83 -0.15 8.98
CA LEU A 226 16.22 -0.08 9.43
C LEU A 226 16.80 1.31 9.17
N HIS A 227 17.07 2.08 10.23
CA HIS A 227 17.70 3.40 10.14
C HIS A 227 19.22 3.31 10.34
N ILE A 228 19.99 3.64 9.30
CA ILE A 228 21.46 3.72 9.35
C ILE A 228 21.86 5.17 9.59
N LEU A 229 22.09 5.51 10.86
CA LEU A 229 22.32 6.89 11.32
C LEU A 229 23.80 7.31 11.26
N GLU A 230 24.69 6.40 11.66
CA GLU A 230 26.10 6.68 11.88
C GLU A 230 26.85 6.82 10.54
N PRO A 231 27.47 7.99 10.25
CA PRO A 231 28.23 8.21 9.02
C PRO A 231 29.34 7.18 8.82
N GLY A 232 29.54 6.74 7.57
CA GLY A 232 30.56 5.73 7.24
C GLY A 232 30.14 4.28 7.49
N THR A 233 28.95 4.04 8.05
CA THR A 233 28.38 2.68 8.14
C THR A 233 28.13 2.12 6.74
N ALA A 234 28.57 0.87 6.51
CA ALA A 234 28.39 0.18 5.23
C ALA A 234 27.32 -0.93 5.33
N VAL A 235 26.33 -0.86 4.43
CA VAL A 235 25.28 -1.87 4.26
C VAL A 235 25.64 -2.81 3.10
N GLY A 236 25.68 -4.10 3.41
CA GLY A 236 26.00 -5.20 2.50
C GLY A 236 24.96 -6.32 2.57
N ARG A 237 25.26 -7.43 1.88
CA ARG A 237 24.48 -8.67 1.92
C ARG A 237 25.37 -9.83 2.38
N THR A 238 24.80 -10.77 3.11
CA THR A 238 25.38 -12.10 3.34
C THR A 238 24.27 -13.14 3.36
N GLY A 239 24.25 -14.06 2.38
CA GLY A 239 23.12 -15.00 2.23
C GLY A 239 21.79 -14.25 2.07
N GLU A 240 20.79 -14.60 2.88
CA GLU A 240 19.46 -13.95 2.93
C GLU A 240 19.37 -12.85 4.03
N GLN A 241 20.51 -12.28 4.41
CA GLN A 241 20.60 -11.30 5.49
C GLN A 241 21.23 -9.98 5.00
N ILE A 242 20.72 -8.88 5.54
CA ILE A 242 21.33 -7.55 5.44
C ILE A 242 22.49 -7.49 6.44
N LYS A 243 23.68 -7.16 5.94
CA LYS A 243 24.92 -7.03 6.71
C LYS A 243 25.18 -5.56 7.01
N ILE A 244 25.36 -5.18 8.26
CA ILE A 244 25.71 -3.81 8.67
C ILE A 244 27.12 -3.82 9.26
N SER A 245 28.03 -3.03 8.69
CA SER A 245 29.42 -2.93 9.12
C SER A 245 29.72 -1.51 9.60
N ARG A 246 30.08 -1.37 10.88
CA ARG A 246 30.47 -0.12 11.53
C ARG A 246 31.94 -0.20 11.95
N GLN A 247 32.64 0.92 11.95
CA GLN A 247 34.06 0.94 12.28
C GLN A 247 34.28 0.54 13.75
N GLY A 248 35.12 -0.46 13.98
CA GLY A 248 35.48 -0.93 15.32
C GLY A 248 34.37 -1.68 16.08
N GLN A 249 33.27 -2.04 15.41
CA GLN A 249 32.16 -2.79 16.00
C GLN A 249 31.98 -4.14 15.29
N PRO A 250 31.40 -5.16 15.97
CA PRO A 250 31.03 -6.41 15.33
C PRO A 250 30.01 -6.18 14.22
N VAL A 251 30.10 -6.98 13.17
CA VAL A 251 29.14 -6.96 12.06
C VAL A 251 27.78 -7.42 12.56
N GLU A 252 26.76 -6.59 12.36
CA GLU A 252 25.37 -6.91 12.65
C GLU A 252 24.73 -7.54 11.40
N LYS A 253 23.86 -8.54 11.60
CA LYS A 253 23.18 -9.26 10.52
C LYS A 253 21.70 -9.34 10.83
N ILE A 254 20.86 -8.92 9.89
CA ILE A 254 19.40 -8.88 10.04
C ILE A 254 18.77 -9.68 8.89
N PRO A 255 17.89 -10.65 9.16
CA PRO A 255 17.17 -11.38 8.11
C PRO A 255 16.33 -10.44 7.24
N ALA A 256 16.37 -10.61 5.92
CA ALA A 256 15.62 -9.75 4.99
C ALA A 256 14.11 -9.79 5.23
N GLN A 257 13.57 -10.97 5.59
CA GLN A 257 12.16 -11.16 5.95
C GLN A 257 11.70 -10.32 7.16
N GLN A 258 12.61 -9.72 7.91
CA GLN A 258 12.30 -8.82 9.03
C GLN A 258 12.42 -7.34 8.66
N VAL A 259 12.80 -7.00 7.44
CA VAL A 259 13.09 -5.62 7.03
C VAL A 259 12.16 -5.22 5.89
N SER A 260 11.42 -4.13 6.08
CA SER A 260 10.57 -3.55 5.03
C SER A 260 11.29 -2.45 4.28
N GLN A 261 12.19 -1.73 4.96
CA GLN A 261 12.90 -0.60 4.40
C GLN A 261 14.30 -0.44 5.01
N VAL A 262 15.23 0.08 4.21
CA VAL A 262 16.54 0.56 4.67
C VAL A 262 16.64 2.06 4.43
N VAL A 263 16.87 2.83 5.48
CA VAL A 263 16.98 4.30 5.43
C VAL A 263 18.41 4.71 5.74
N LEU A 264 19.11 5.19 4.72
CA LEU A 264 20.49 5.65 4.82
C LEU A 264 20.51 7.14 5.17
N HIS A 265 21.08 7.49 6.31
CA HIS A 265 21.27 8.88 6.72
C HIS A 265 22.72 9.31 6.45
N SER A 266 22.91 10.62 6.25
CA SER A 266 24.24 11.22 6.12
C SER A 266 25.07 10.57 4.99
N PHE A 267 26.30 10.17 5.28
CA PHE A 267 27.22 9.53 4.34
C PHE A 267 27.32 8.01 4.58
N SER A 268 26.21 7.39 4.99
CA SER A 268 26.11 5.93 5.05
C SER A 268 26.17 5.33 3.65
N GLN A 269 26.78 4.15 3.52
CA GLN A 269 27.03 3.50 2.24
C GLN A 269 26.19 2.23 2.09
N ILE A 270 25.87 1.88 0.85
CA ILE A 270 25.26 0.59 0.50
C ILE A 270 25.96 0.03 -0.73
N SER A 271 26.29 -1.26 -0.69
CA SER A 271 26.88 -1.97 -1.83
C SER A 271 25.84 -2.24 -2.92
N THR A 272 26.29 -2.32 -4.18
CA THR A 272 25.43 -2.70 -5.31
C THR A 272 24.75 -4.06 -5.09
N GLN A 273 25.48 -5.03 -4.52
CA GLN A 273 24.93 -6.36 -4.21
C GLN A 273 23.79 -6.29 -3.20
N ALA A 274 23.87 -5.39 -2.21
CA ALA A 274 22.79 -5.16 -1.26
C ALA A 274 21.58 -4.48 -1.92
N LEU A 275 21.79 -3.55 -2.86
CA LEU A 275 20.69 -2.94 -3.61
C LEU A 275 19.95 -3.96 -4.48
N HIS A 276 20.66 -4.81 -5.23
CA HIS A 276 20.04 -5.90 -5.99
C HIS A 276 19.26 -6.86 -5.10
N PHE A 277 19.79 -7.16 -3.92
CA PHE A 277 19.11 -8.00 -2.94
C PHE A 277 17.83 -7.35 -2.41
N CYS A 278 17.91 -6.06 -2.03
CA CYS A 278 16.73 -5.31 -1.60
C CYS A 278 15.64 -5.28 -2.69
N ALA A 279 16.03 -5.17 -3.97
CA ALA A 279 15.10 -5.19 -5.10
C ALA A 279 14.34 -6.52 -5.24
N GLY A 280 15.00 -7.65 -4.98
CA GLY A 280 14.40 -8.98 -5.07
C GLY A 280 13.54 -9.36 -3.86
N GLU A 281 13.79 -8.75 -2.70
CA GLU A 281 13.08 -9.01 -1.44
C GLU A 281 11.99 -7.97 -1.13
N ASP A 282 11.64 -7.12 -2.10
CA ASP A 282 10.68 -6.00 -1.93
C ASP A 282 11.03 -5.08 -0.75
N ILE A 283 12.32 -4.78 -0.56
CA ILE A 283 12.84 -3.87 0.47
C ILE A 283 13.15 -2.51 -0.17
N THR A 284 12.39 -1.48 0.20
CA THR A 284 12.65 -0.13 -0.32
C THR A 284 13.86 0.50 0.36
N VAL A 285 14.76 1.11 -0.42
CA VAL A 285 15.90 1.87 0.11
C VAL A 285 15.63 3.36 -0.02
N HIS A 286 15.85 4.11 1.05
CA HIS A 286 15.64 5.56 1.11
C HIS A 286 16.90 6.29 1.56
N TRP A 287 17.08 7.53 1.08
CA TRP A 287 18.19 8.41 1.48
C TRP A 287 17.68 9.69 2.13
N ILE A 288 18.28 10.02 3.27
CA ILE A 288 18.11 11.29 3.98
C ILE A 288 19.49 11.91 4.17
N SER A 289 19.68 13.16 3.75
CA SER A 289 20.96 13.85 3.93
C SER A 289 21.31 14.01 5.40
N GLY A 290 22.58 14.25 5.74
CA GLY A 290 22.97 14.51 7.14
C GLY A 290 22.27 15.73 7.76
N GLY A 291 21.78 16.62 6.90
CA GLY A 291 20.95 17.73 7.28
C GLY A 291 19.45 17.43 7.47
N GLY A 292 19.04 16.17 7.42
CA GLY A 292 17.63 15.80 7.57
C GLY A 292 16.76 16.17 6.37
N ARG A 293 17.32 16.27 5.16
CA ARG A 293 16.53 16.46 3.93
C ARG A 293 16.34 15.11 3.23
N TYR A 294 15.11 14.73 2.93
CA TYR A 294 14.82 13.57 2.09
C TYR A 294 15.41 13.77 0.68
N MET A 295 16.17 12.79 0.19
CA MET A 295 16.89 12.87 -1.09
C MET A 295 16.22 12.05 -2.18
N GLY A 296 15.67 10.88 -1.85
CA GLY A 296 15.07 9.98 -2.81
C GLY A 296 15.02 8.54 -2.32
N SER A 297 14.60 7.65 -3.21
CA SER A 297 14.43 6.23 -2.94
C SER A 297 14.79 5.36 -4.14
N PHE A 298 15.09 4.10 -3.85
CA PHE A 298 15.22 3.01 -4.79
C PHE A 298 14.16 1.97 -4.42
N ASP A 299 13.29 1.69 -5.38
CA ASP A 299 12.18 0.76 -5.25
C ASP A 299 12.01 0.04 -6.59
N SER A 300 12.02 -1.29 -6.58
CA SER A 300 11.87 -2.13 -7.76
C SER A 300 10.41 -2.39 -8.12
N ARG A 301 9.47 -2.08 -7.22
CA ARG A 301 8.05 -2.37 -7.42
C ARG A 301 7.51 -1.49 -8.53
N GLN A 302 7.00 -2.12 -9.57
CA GLN A 302 6.36 -1.41 -10.68
C GLN A 302 4.88 -1.25 -10.37
N GLY A 303 4.41 -0.01 -10.30
CA GLY A 303 2.98 0.27 -10.18
C GLY A 303 2.26 0.01 -11.50
N SER A 304 1.00 -0.42 -11.43
CA SER A 304 0.15 -0.62 -12.62
C SER A 304 0.11 0.64 -13.50
N VAL A 305 0.42 0.45 -14.78
CA VAL A 305 0.30 1.52 -15.80
C VAL A 305 -1.14 2.03 -15.88
N GLN A 306 -2.14 1.16 -15.76
CA GLN A 306 -3.56 1.54 -15.80
C GLN A 306 -3.92 2.48 -14.65
N ARG A 307 -3.38 2.22 -13.46
CA ARG A 307 -3.54 3.10 -12.30
C ARG A 307 -2.94 4.48 -12.54
N ARG A 308 -1.75 4.56 -13.14
CA ARG A 308 -1.12 5.83 -13.49
C ARG A 308 -1.89 6.57 -14.59
N ILE A 309 -2.42 5.89 -15.59
CA ILE A 309 -3.28 6.50 -16.62
C ILE A 309 -4.49 7.17 -15.98
N ARG A 310 -5.19 6.49 -15.06
CA ARG A 310 -6.33 7.09 -14.32
C ARG A 310 -5.89 8.29 -13.49
N GLN A 311 -4.76 8.18 -12.78
CA GLN A 311 -4.21 9.31 -12.02
C GLN A 311 -3.91 10.51 -12.93
N TYR A 312 -3.26 10.28 -14.08
CA TYR A 312 -2.90 11.36 -15.01
C TYR A 312 -4.14 12.04 -15.57
N ALA A 313 -5.15 11.27 -15.96
CA ALA A 313 -6.43 11.81 -16.42
C ALA A 313 -7.10 12.67 -15.33
N ALA A 314 -7.14 12.18 -14.09
CA ALA A 314 -7.76 12.87 -12.97
C ALA A 314 -7.02 14.16 -12.59
N LEU A 315 -5.70 14.10 -12.43
CA LEU A 315 -4.90 15.22 -11.93
C LEU A 315 -4.53 16.25 -13.00
N THR A 316 -4.95 16.02 -14.26
CA THR A 316 -4.94 17.05 -15.31
C THR A 316 -6.23 17.89 -15.30
N SER A 317 -7.29 17.43 -14.60
CA SER A 317 -8.53 18.21 -14.43
C SER A 317 -8.37 19.24 -13.31
N SER A 318 -8.53 20.53 -13.64
CA SER A 318 -8.46 21.62 -12.66
C SER A 318 -9.55 21.54 -11.61
N GLU A 319 -10.73 21.03 -11.97
CA GLU A 319 -11.87 20.83 -11.06
C GLU A 319 -11.54 19.76 -10.02
N THR A 320 -11.08 18.59 -10.48
CA THR A 320 -10.68 17.49 -9.60
C THR A 320 -9.55 17.90 -8.66
N CYS A 321 -8.53 18.60 -9.18
CA CYS A 321 -7.42 19.10 -8.37
C CYS A 321 -7.89 20.10 -7.29
N LEU A 322 -8.79 21.02 -7.63
CA LEU A 322 -9.34 21.98 -6.67
C LEU A 322 -10.13 21.28 -5.56
N ASP A 323 -10.96 20.30 -5.90
CA ASP A 323 -11.76 19.57 -4.92
C ASP A 323 -10.90 18.73 -3.96
N LEU A 324 -9.88 18.05 -4.49
CA LEU A 324 -8.89 17.35 -3.66
C LEU A 324 -8.11 18.32 -2.77
N ALA A 325 -7.70 19.47 -3.30
CA ALA A 325 -6.99 20.50 -2.53
C ALA A 325 -7.86 21.05 -1.39
N LYS A 326 -9.15 21.30 -1.62
CA LYS A 326 -10.10 21.73 -0.56
C LYS A 326 -10.19 20.69 0.55
N LYS A 327 -10.32 19.40 0.21
CA LYS A 327 -10.34 18.30 1.19
C LYS A 327 -9.07 18.31 2.03
N LEU A 328 -7.91 18.42 1.38
CA LEU A 328 -6.61 18.45 2.04
C LEU A 328 -6.45 19.63 3.00
N VAL A 329 -6.72 20.86 2.54
CA VAL A 329 -6.59 22.09 3.36
C VAL A 329 -7.56 22.06 4.53
N ASN A 330 -8.79 21.56 4.33
CA ASN A 330 -9.76 21.39 5.41
C ASN A 330 -9.27 20.37 6.45
N CYS A 331 -8.73 19.23 6.02
CA CYS A 331 -8.14 18.21 6.90
C CYS A 331 -7.01 18.80 7.75
N ARG A 332 -6.02 19.41 7.09
CA ARG A 332 -4.86 20.05 7.71
C ARG A 332 -5.28 21.10 8.72
N GLY A 333 -6.13 22.06 8.32
CA GLY A 333 -6.53 23.16 9.18
C GLY A 333 -7.37 22.71 10.38
N LYS A 334 -8.24 21.69 10.20
CA LYS A 334 -8.95 21.06 11.32
C LYS A 334 -7.98 20.39 12.30
N GLY A 335 -7.00 19.63 11.79
CA GLY A 335 -5.97 19.00 12.61
C GLY A 335 -5.17 20.01 13.43
N GLN A 336 -4.69 21.09 12.78
CA GLN A 336 -3.96 22.18 13.44
C GLN A 336 -4.80 22.85 14.53
N ARG A 337 -6.05 23.22 14.22
CA ARG A 337 -6.97 23.83 15.20
C ARG A 337 -7.25 22.89 16.38
N GLN A 338 -7.40 21.59 16.10
CA GLN A 338 -7.69 20.60 17.13
C GLN A 338 -6.51 20.39 18.09
N LEU A 339 -5.27 20.43 17.59
CA LEU A 339 -4.08 20.44 18.43
C LEU A 339 -4.08 21.64 19.39
N LEU A 340 -4.33 22.84 18.88
CA LEU A 340 -4.42 24.06 19.71
C LEU A 340 -5.54 23.96 20.76
N MET A 341 -6.71 23.47 20.36
CA MET A 341 -7.85 23.25 21.27
C MET A 341 -7.53 22.27 22.40
N ARG A 342 -6.79 21.18 22.09
CA ARG A 342 -6.36 20.22 23.12
C ARG A 342 -5.33 20.83 24.06
N GLY A 343 -4.32 21.51 23.52
CA GLY A 343 -3.31 22.19 24.33
C GLY A 343 -3.90 23.25 25.27
N LYS A 344 -4.88 24.02 24.77
CA LYS A 344 -5.63 25.01 25.55
C LYS A 344 -6.26 24.43 26.84
N ARG A 345 -6.70 23.16 26.85
CA ARG A 345 -7.35 22.54 28.03
C ARG A 345 -6.43 22.44 29.24
N GLY A 346 -5.12 22.36 29.02
CA GLY A 346 -4.11 22.26 30.08
C GLY A 346 -3.64 23.61 30.64
N LEU A 347 -4.06 24.73 30.06
CA LEU A 347 -3.55 26.06 30.42
C LEU A 347 -4.50 26.80 31.37
N LYS A 348 -3.95 27.36 32.45
CA LYS A 348 -4.65 28.24 33.40
C LYS A 348 -3.68 29.33 33.90
N PRO A 349 -3.90 30.63 33.59
CA PRO A 349 -4.93 31.17 32.68
C PRO A 349 -4.67 30.79 31.22
N VAL A 350 -5.70 30.87 30.38
CA VAL A 350 -5.56 30.65 28.93
C VAL A 350 -5.17 31.98 28.26
N PRO A 351 -4.09 32.02 27.45
CA PRO A 351 -3.73 33.20 26.69
C PRO A 351 -4.83 33.64 25.70
N GLU A 352 -5.08 34.95 25.62
CA GLU A 352 -6.12 35.52 24.75
C GLU A 352 -5.82 35.28 23.27
N ASN A 353 -4.57 35.51 22.84
CA ASN A 353 -4.08 35.26 21.48
C ASN A 353 -4.33 33.82 21.00
N LEU A 354 -4.19 32.82 21.88
CA LEU A 354 -4.49 31.42 21.57
C LEU A 354 -5.98 31.20 21.31
N THR A 355 -6.85 31.80 22.13
CA THR A 355 -8.30 31.71 21.97
C THR A 355 -8.76 32.40 20.70
N GLU A 356 -8.20 33.56 20.40
CA GLU A 356 -8.47 34.30 19.17
C GLU A 356 -8.04 33.51 17.94
N ALA A 357 -6.82 32.98 17.91
CA ALA A 357 -6.31 32.17 16.79
C ALA A 357 -7.22 30.97 16.49
N ILE A 358 -7.63 30.22 17.52
CA ILE A 358 -8.56 29.09 17.39
C ILE A 358 -9.90 29.51 16.76
N SER A 359 -10.45 30.65 17.18
CA SER A 359 -11.72 31.20 16.69
C SER A 359 -11.58 31.67 15.24
N GLN A 360 -10.51 32.38 14.91
CA GLN A 360 -10.21 32.83 13.55
C GLN A 360 -9.98 31.64 12.61
N MET A 361 -9.23 30.61 13.01
CA MET A 361 -9.06 29.39 12.21
C MET A 361 -10.41 28.72 11.89
N GLN A 362 -11.36 28.72 12.83
CA GLN A 362 -12.71 28.20 12.57
C GLN A 362 -13.44 29.02 11.50
N LYS A 363 -13.28 30.35 11.48
CA LYS A 363 -13.88 31.22 10.46
C LYS A 363 -13.24 30.97 9.08
N VAL A 364 -11.92 30.81 9.02
CA VAL A 364 -11.19 30.52 7.77
C VAL A 364 -11.57 29.14 7.22
N LEU A 365 -11.67 28.12 8.08
CA LEU A 365 -12.10 26.77 7.68
C LEU A 365 -13.49 26.73 7.05
N LYS A 366 -14.43 27.61 7.47
CA LYS A 366 -15.75 27.73 6.84
C LYS A 366 -15.70 28.30 5.41
N GLN A 367 -14.62 28.96 5.03
CA GLN A 367 -14.43 29.54 3.70
C GLN A 367 -13.80 28.55 2.72
N VAL A 368 -13.01 27.57 3.21
CA VAL A 368 -12.30 26.59 2.37
C VAL A 368 -13.20 25.89 1.34
N PRO A 369 -14.40 25.36 1.69
CA PRO A 369 -15.26 24.70 0.70
C PRO A 369 -15.74 25.63 -0.42
N ARG A 370 -15.76 26.95 -0.18
CA ARG A 370 -16.22 27.99 -1.12
C ARG A 370 -15.10 28.56 -1.99
N ALA A 371 -13.86 28.09 -1.84
CA ALA A 371 -12.76 28.56 -2.68
C ALA A 371 -13.01 28.17 -4.15
N GLU A 372 -12.86 29.11 -5.06
CA GLU A 372 -13.12 28.91 -6.50
C GLU A 372 -11.85 28.60 -7.29
N SER A 373 -10.68 28.67 -6.64
CA SER A 373 -9.39 28.46 -7.29
C SER A 373 -8.30 28.01 -6.32
N LEU A 374 -7.26 27.36 -6.84
CA LEU A 374 -6.08 26.99 -6.03
C LEU A 374 -5.37 28.21 -5.43
N ALA A 375 -5.39 29.35 -6.12
CA ALA A 375 -4.77 30.59 -5.65
C ALA A 375 -5.51 31.17 -4.44
N SER A 376 -6.85 31.24 -4.47
CA SER A 376 -7.64 31.68 -3.30
C SER A 376 -7.48 30.71 -2.13
N LEU A 377 -7.44 29.41 -2.42
CA LEU A 377 -7.22 28.37 -1.41
C LEU A 377 -5.84 28.48 -0.75
N LEU A 378 -4.78 28.78 -1.52
CA LEU A 378 -3.43 29.04 -0.99
C LEU A 378 -3.40 30.22 0.00
N GLY A 379 -4.19 31.27 -0.25
CA GLY A 379 -4.36 32.38 0.70
C GLY A 379 -4.98 31.93 2.03
N LEU A 380 -6.03 31.08 1.97
CA LEU A 380 -6.66 30.51 3.16
C LEU A 380 -5.72 29.58 3.92
N GLU A 381 -4.98 28.72 3.21
CA GLU A 381 -3.97 27.82 3.77
C GLU A 381 -2.85 28.59 4.47
N GLY A 382 -2.32 29.65 3.84
CA GLY A 382 -1.33 30.53 4.43
C GLY A 382 -1.81 31.21 5.71
N ASN A 383 -3.07 31.68 5.73
CA ASN A 383 -3.69 32.25 6.93
C ASN A 383 -3.80 31.22 8.05
N LEU A 384 -4.31 30.01 7.76
CA LEU A 384 -4.36 28.91 8.74
C LEU A 384 -2.97 28.59 9.31
N ALA A 385 -1.94 28.55 8.47
CA ALA A 385 -0.57 28.29 8.89
C ALA A 385 -0.01 29.40 9.79
N ALA A 386 -0.26 30.67 9.45
CA ALA A 386 0.17 31.82 10.25
C ALA A 386 -0.49 31.81 11.64
N LEU A 387 -1.80 31.58 11.71
CA LEU A 387 -2.54 31.46 12.96
C LEU A 387 -2.03 30.28 13.80
N TYR A 388 -1.81 29.12 13.17
CA TYR A 388 -1.32 27.94 13.85
C TYR A 388 0.06 28.13 14.46
N PHE A 389 1.04 28.56 13.66
CA PHE A 389 2.42 28.73 14.13
C PHE A 389 2.60 29.94 15.04
N GLY A 390 1.76 30.97 14.91
CA GLY A 390 1.72 32.09 15.86
C GLY A 390 1.16 31.67 17.23
N ALA A 391 0.23 30.71 17.26
CA ALA A 391 -0.38 30.24 18.50
C ALA A 391 0.39 29.10 19.18
N LEU A 392 1.18 28.31 18.44
CA LEU A 392 1.93 27.16 18.95
C LEU A 392 2.85 27.45 20.15
N PRO A 393 3.57 28.59 20.23
CA PRO A 393 4.44 28.90 21.37
C PRO A 393 3.70 28.91 22.72
N ASN A 394 2.41 29.28 22.72
CA ASN A 394 1.58 29.29 23.94
C ASN A 394 1.36 27.89 24.53
N LEU A 395 1.67 26.82 23.79
CA LEU A 395 1.56 25.45 24.25
C LEU A 395 2.87 24.89 24.82
N ILE A 396 3.97 25.64 24.72
CA ILE A 396 5.26 25.24 25.29
C ILE A 396 5.25 25.59 26.78
N SER A 397 5.55 24.62 27.63
CA SER A 397 5.58 24.81 29.09
C SER A 397 6.64 25.84 29.48
N ALA A 398 6.35 26.66 30.48
CA ALA A 398 7.30 27.63 31.04
C ALA A 398 8.56 26.97 31.65
N GLN A 399 8.51 25.67 31.94
CA GLN A 399 9.65 24.89 32.42
C GLN A 399 10.62 24.50 31.30
N VAL A 400 10.21 24.61 30.03
CA VAL A 400 11.07 24.32 28.88
C VAL A 400 12.13 25.42 28.77
N PRO A 401 13.41 25.08 28.63
CA PRO A 401 14.48 26.06 28.49
C PRO A 401 14.28 26.98 27.27
N PRO A 402 14.66 28.27 27.36
CA PRO A 402 14.49 29.24 26.27
C PRO A 402 15.08 28.81 24.92
N GLU A 403 16.17 28.05 24.93
CA GLU A 403 16.86 27.53 23.73
C GLU A 403 16.04 26.53 22.93
N MET A 404 14.99 25.97 23.55
CA MET A 404 14.03 25.05 22.96
C MET A 404 12.71 25.74 22.59
N HIS A 405 12.57 27.05 22.84
CA HIS A 405 11.35 27.78 22.52
C HIS A 405 11.17 27.92 21.00
N PHE A 406 9.92 27.94 20.58
CA PHE A 406 9.54 28.10 19.19
C PHE A 406 9.19 29.56 18.91
N ALA A 407 9.90 30.18 17.98
CA ALA A 407 9.67 31.58 17.57
C ALA A 407 9.17 31.66 16.12
N GLY A 408 8.19 30.81 15.79
CA GLY A 408 7.63 30.69 14.44
C GLY A 408 8.46 29.80 13.52
N ARG A 409 7.92 29.50 12.33
CA ARG A 409 8.62 28.69 11.32
C ARG A 409 9.73 29.47 10.65
N ASN A 410 10.92 28.89 10.59
CA ASN A 410 12.04 29.47 9.86
C ASN A 410 12.64 28.52 8.81
N ARG A 411 13.51 29.10 7.98
CA ARG A 411 14.00 28.52 6.71
C ARG A 411 14.87 27.29 6.93
N ARG A 412 15.15 26.58 5.83
CA ARG A 412 16.13 25.51 5.72
C ARG A 412 17.50 26.12 5.37
N PRO A 413 18.56 25.90 6.15
CA PRO A 413 18.61 25.09 7.38
C PRO A 413 18.00 25.81 8.61
N PRO A 414 17.42 25.04 9.57
CA PRO A 414 16.76 25.57 10.76
C PRO A 414 17.67 26.47 11.61
N LYS A 415 17.09 27.50 12.23
CA LYS A 415 17.82 28.45 13.09
C LYS A 415 17.63 28.22 14.58
N ASP A 416 16.73 27.32 14.96
CA ASP A 416 16.46 26.93 16.34
C ASP A 416 16.21 25.42 16.44
N ARG A 417 16.29 24.92 17.66
CA ARG A 417 16.18 23.49 17.99
C ARG A 417 14.78 22.93 17.73
N PHE A 418 13.74 23.72 17.97
CA PHE A 418 12.36 23.27 17.76
C PHE A 418 12.05 23.10 16.27
N ASN A 419 12.46 24.05 15.42
CA ASN A 419 12.39 23.94 13.97
C ASN A 419 13.30 22.83 13.42
N CYS A 420 14.44 22.57 14.07
CA CYS A 420 15.30 21.43 13.74
C CYS A 420 14.57 20.09 13.90
N LEU A 421 13.92 19.88 15.06
CA LEU A 421 13.10 18.70 15.33
C LEU A 421 11.96 18.54 14.33
N LEU A 422 11.19 19.61 14.07
CA LEU A 422 10.08 19.54 13.12
C LEU A 422 10.57 19.24 11.71
N SER A 423 11.67 19.87 11.28
CA SER A 423 12.20 19.68 9.92
C SER A 423 12.68 18.25 9.70
N PHE A 424 13.38 17.67 10.67
CA PHE A 424 13.79 16.27 10.62
C PHE A 424 12.59 15.32 10.67
N GLY A 425 11.63 15.55 11.57
CA GLY A 425 10.40 14.76 11.63
C GLY A 425 9.59 14.80 10.33
N TYR A 426 9.54 15.95 9.66
CA TYR A 426 8.91 16.06 8.35
C TYR A 426 9.64 15.33 7.23
N ALA A 427 10.96 15.17 7.32
CA ALA A 427 11.69 14.35 6.37
C ALA A 427 11.41 12.86 6.58
N LEU A 428 11.29 12.40 7.83
CA LEU A 428 10.83 11.04 8.14
C LEU A 428 9.41 10.80 7.63
N LEU A 429 8.51 11.76 7.84
CA LEU A 429 7.14 11.69 7.35
C LEU A 429 7.07 11.66 5.82
N LEU A 430 7.82 12.54 5.15
CA LEU A 430 7.87 12.57 3.69
C LEU A 430 8.39 11.24 3.13
N LYS A 431 9.37 10.61 3.80
CA LYS A 431 9.87 9.27 3.44
C LYS A 431 8.75 8.23 3.51
N ASP A 432 8.00 8.19 4.60
CA ASP A 432 6.95 7.18 4.78
C ASP A 432 5.77 7.40 3.82
N VAL A 433 5.38 8.66 3.57
CA VAL A 433 4.37 9.00 2.56
C VAL A 433 4.84 8.58 1.17
N MET A 434 6.11 8.84 0.83
CA MET A 434 6.69 8.41 -0.44
C MET A 434 6.66 6.88 -0.57
N SER A 435 7.03 6.15 0.49
CA SER A 435 6.96 4.69 0.51
C SER A 435 5.52 4.18 0.31
N ALA A 436 4.52 4.83 0.93
CA ALA A 436 3.12 4.49 0.74
C ALA A 436 2.65 4.74 -0.71
N ILE A 437 3.03 5.86 -1.32
CA ILE A 437 2.74 6.18 -2.74
C ILE A 437 3.31 5.11 -3.67
N LEU A 438 4.58 4.71 -3.46
CA LEU A 438 5.25 3.68 -4.25
C LEU A 438 4.61 2.31 -4.07
N THR A 439 4.26 1.95 -2.82
CA THR A 439 3.58 0.68 -2.49
C THR A 439 2.21 0.60 -3.15
N VAL A 440 1.48 1.72 -3.22
CA VAL A 440 0.21 1.82 -3.96
C VAL A 440 0.45 2.02 -5.46
N GLY A 441 1.68 2.22 -5.93
CA GLY A 441 2.00 2.33 -7.36
C GLY A 441 1.51 3.60 -8.05
N LEU A 442 1.25 4.68 -7.30
CA LEU A 442 0.95 6.00 -7.86
C LEU A 442 2.23 6.73 -8.31
N GLU A 443 2.09 7.68 -9.21
CA GLU A 443 3.15 8.60 -9.60
C GLU A 443 3.31 9.71 -8.56
N SER A 444 4.41 9.68 -7.83
CA SER A 444 4.74 10.67 -6.80
C SER A 444 4.94 12.09 -7.34
N ALA A 445 5.45 12.21 -8.58
CA ALA A 445 5.78 13.49 -9.19
C ALA A 445 4.54 14.30 -9.57
N LEU A 446 3.37 13.65 -9.67
CA LEU A 446 2.11 14.28 -10.06
C LEU A 446 1.21 14.51 -8.84
N GLY A 447 1.33 15.70 -8.25
CA GLY A 447 0.45 16.19 -7.18
C GLY A 447 -0.76 16.96 -7.72
N PHE A 448 -1.70 17.27 -6.83
CA PHE A 448 -2.94 17.99 -7.15
C PHE A 448 -2.97 19.41 -6.57
N TYR A 449 -2.11 19.72 -5.59
CA TYR A 449 -2.10 21.04 -4.95
C TYR A 449 -0.73 21.69 -4.94
N HIS A 450 0.29 21.05 -4.38
CA HIS A 450 1.64 21.58 -4.37
C HIS A 450 2.23 21.58 -5.77
N GLN A 451 2.83 22.69 -6.17
CA GLN A 451 3.61 22.77 -7.40
C GLN A 451 5.05 22.31 -7.14
N PRO A 452 5.71 21.66 -8.10
CA PRO A 452 7.11 21.26 -7.98
C PRO A 452 8.01 22.51 -7.90
N ARG A 453 8.28 22.97 -6.68
CA ARG A 453 9.22 24.07 -6.37
C ARG A 453 10.54 23.57 -5.78
N SER A 454 10.67 22.26 -5.60
CA SER A 454 11.83 21.61 -4.97
C SER A 454 12.05 20.21 -5.52
N GLN A 455 13.09 19.52 -5.04
CA GLN A 455 13.39 18.12 -5.36
C GLN A 455 12.36 17.12 -4.79
N ALA A 456 11.48 17.56 -3.88
CA ALA A 456 10.45 16.69 -3.30
C ALA A 456 9.25 16.54 -4.24
N ALA A 457 8.76 15.30 -4.34
CA ALA A 457 7.64 14.91 -5.18
C ALA A 457 6.33 15.61 -4.72
N PRO A 458 5.65 16.35 -5.60
CA PRO A 458 4.43 17.11 -5.26
C PRO A 458 3.33 16.30 -4.56
N LEU A 459 3.02 15.09 -5.02
CA LEU A 459 1.97 14.26 -4.41
C LEU A 459 2.31 13.88 -2.96
N ALA A 460 3.59 13.64 -2.68
CA ALA A 460 4.06 13.34 -1.35
C ALA A 460 3.97 14.55 -0.42
N LEU A 461 4.21 15.77 -0.95
CA LEU A 461 3.99 17.02 -0.23
C LEU A 461 2.51 17.28 0.05
N ASP A 462 1.62 16.93 -0.89
CA ASP A 462 0.18 17.00 -0.66
C ASP A 462 -0.24 16.06 0.48
N LEU A 463 0.06 14.77 0.34
CA LEU A 463 -0.38 13.75 1.28
C LEU A 463 0.22 13.90 2.68
N MET A 464 1.45 14.38 2.81
CA MET A 464 2.06 14.55 4.14
C MET A 464 1.29 15.53 5.02
N GLU A 465 0.57 16.51 4.46
CA GLU A 465 -0.18 17.51 5.23
C GLU A 465 -1.27 16.89 6.13
N ILE A 466 -1.82 15.73 5.74
CA ILE A 466 -2.76 14.94 6.55
C ILE A 466 -2.11 14.48 7.86
N PHE A 467 -0.81 14.18 7.81
CA PHE A 467 -0.11 13.44 8.86
C PHE A 467 0.86 14.29 9.70
N ARG A 468 1.14 15.54 9.33
CA ARG A 468 2.06 16.42 10.07
C ARG A 468 1.68 16.55 11.54
N ILE A 469 0.40 16.79 11.81
CA ILE A 469 -0.11 16.90 13.18
C ILE A 469 -0.01 15.58 13.95
N PRO A 470 -0.61 14.47 13.48
CA PRO A 470 -0.60 13.22 14.24
C PRO A 470 0.79 12.61 14.45
N LEU A 471 1.68 12.68 13.45
CA LEU A 471 2.96 11.97 13.47
C LEU A 471 4.16 12.83 13.85
N VAL A 472 4.11 14.16 13.66
CA VAL A 472 5.28 15.03 13.88
C VAL A 472 5.01 16.10 14.93
N ASP A 473 4.08 17.02 14.69
CA ASP A 473 3.92 18.21 15.54
C ASP A 473 3.53 17.83 16.98
N LEU A 474 2.66 16.82 17.16
CA LEU A 474 2.34 16.27 18.48
C LEU A 474 3.55 15.62 19.17
N VAL A 475 4.36 14.88 18.42
CA VAL A 475 5.53 14.16 18.95
C VAL A 475 6.59 15.15 19.39
N VAL A 476 6.87 16.16 18.56
CA VAL A 476 7.83 17.22 18.87
C VAL A 476 7.34 18.05 20.05
N LEU A 477 6.13 18.61 20.00
CA LEU A 477 5.59 19.43 21.10
C LEU A 477 5.56 18.63 22.42
N GLY A 478 5.08 17.39 22.38
CA GLY A 478 5.01 16.53 23.54
C GLY A 478 6.38 16.18 24.12
N SER A 479 7.38 15.89 23.28
CA SER A 479 8.73 15.54 23.75
C SER A 479 9.48 16.73 24.33
N VAL A 480 9.30 17.93 23.74
CA VAL A 480 9.84 19.18 24.28
C VAL A 480 9.22 19.50 25.64
N ASN A 481 7.89 19.44 25.77
CA ASN A 481 7.22 19.72 27.05
C ASN A 481 7.54 18.71 28.16
N ARG A 482 7.94 17.48 27.80
CA ARG A 482 8.42 16.46 28.76
C ARG A 482 9.91 16.59 29.10
N GLY A 483 10.61 17.59 28.57
CA GLY A 483 12.05 17.79 28.84
C GLY A 483 12.93 16.64 28.33
N GLN A 484 12.55 15.97 27.25
CA GLN A 484 13.26 14.76 26.78
C GLN A 484 14.57 15.06 26.05
N TRP A 485 14.92 16.33 25.85
CA TRP A 485 16.01 16.78 24.98
C TRP A 485 17.15 17.40 25.77
N ASP A 486 18.38 16.96 25.48
CA ASP A 486 19.59 17.60 25.97
C ASP A 486 20.03 18.66 24.96
N ILE A 487 20.10 19.92 25.40
CA ILE A 487 20.36 21.10 24.56
C ILE A 487 21.77 21.07 23.95
N GLN A 488 22.73 20.42 24.62
CA GLN A 488 24.13 20.34 24.22
C GLN A 488 24.44 19.03 23.51
N ALA A 489 23.92 17.90 23.99
CA ALA A 489 24.23 16.59 23.44
C ALA A 489 23.39 16.25 22.20
N ASP A 490 22.12 16.65 22.15
CA ASP A 490 21.21 16.25 21.05
C ASP A 490 21.25 17.19 19.83
N PHE A 491 21.96 18.33 19.93
CA PHE A 491 21.99 19.35 18.89
C PHE A 491 23.41 19.83 18.60
N GLU A 492 23.69 20.05 17.31
CA GLU A 492 24.89 20.72 16.83
C GLU A 492 24.54 22.12 16.34
N VAL A 493 25.05 23.15 17.02
CA VAL A 493 24.88 24.54 16.60
C VAL A 493 26.14 24.99 15.85
N ARG A 494 25.99 25.43 14.60
CA ARG A 494 27.08 25.97 13.77
C ARG A 494 26.67 27.33 13.23
N GLY A 495 27.25 28.39 13.80
CA GLY A 495 26.83 29.77 13.51
C GLY A 495 25.36 29.98 13.89
N CYS A 496 24.53 30.37 12.92
CA CYS A 496 23.08 30.56 13.11
C CYS A 496 22.24 29.33 12.76
N GLN A 497 22.86 28.18 12.48
CA GLN A 497 22.18 26.97 12.03
C GLN A 497 22.21 25.91 13.12
N VAL A 498 21.11 25.15 13.22
CA VAL A 498 20.94 24.08 14.20
C VAL A 498 20.66 22.77 13.48
N TRP A 499 21.46 21.76 13.80
CA TRP A 499 21.32 20.39 13.32
C TRP A 499 21.11 19.45 14.51
N LEU A 500 20.56 18.26 14.25
CA LEU A 500 20.57 17.19 15.25
C LEU A 500 21.94 16.52 15.26
N SER A 501 22.41 16.14 16.44
CA SER A 501 23.53 15.20 16.59
C SER A 501 23.06 13.77 16.27
N ASP A 502 23.97 12.79 16.31
CA ASP A 502 23.61 11.38 16.21
C ASP A 502 22.65 10.93 17.33
N SER A 503 22.84 11.40 18.57
CA SER A 503 21.94 11.09 19.69
C SER A 503 20.56 11.71 19.48
N GLY A 504 20.51 12.97 19.03
CA GLY A 504 19.27 13.67 18.74
C GLY A 504 18.49 13.02 17.61
N ARG A 505 19.16 12.59 16.53
CA ARG A 505 18.55 11.83 15.43
C ARG A 505 17.97 10.51 15.93
N ARG A 506 18.75 9.73 16.67
CA ARG A 506 18.31 8.43 17.23
C ARG A 506 17.05 8.61 18.08
N LYS A 507 17.07 9.56 19.02
CA LYS A 507 15.94 9.88 19.89
C LYS A 507 14.69 10.28 19.09
N LEU A 508 14.82 11.13 18.09
CA LEU A 508 13.68 11.54 17.27
C LEU A 508 13.11 10.39 16.42
N VAL A 509 13.98 9.56 15.84
CA VAL A 509 13.57 8.36 15.10
C VAL A 509 12.79 7.41 16.00
N GLU A 510 13.29 7.11 17.20
CA GLU A 510 12.59 6.25 18.16
C GLU A 510 11.21 6.79 18.55
N LEU A 511 11.11 8.10 18.83
CA LEU A 511 9.83 8.75 19.15
C LEU A 511 8.84 8.66 17.97
N TYR A 512 9.33 8.86 16.75
CA TYR A 512 8.53 8.83 15.52
C TYR A 512 8.08 7.40 15.17
N GLU A 513 9.00 6.44 15.15
CA GLU A 513 8.68 5.02 14.88
C GLU A 513 7.70 4.45 15.90
N ARG A 514 7.89 4.75 17.20
CA ARG A 514 6.93 4.37 18.24
C ARG A 514 5.54 4.98 17.99
N ARG A 515 5.48 6.26 17.59
CA ARG A 515 4.22 6.92 17.28
C ARG A 515 3.51 6.25 16.11
N LYS A 516 4.22 5.73 15.10
CA LYS A 516 3.59 5.03 13.97
C LYS A 516 2.86 3.76 14.37
N GLN A 517 3.34 3.07 15.41
CA GLN A 517 2.75 1.84 15.94
C GLN A 517 1.49 2.08 16.79
N GLU A 518 1.22 3.34 17.17
CA GLU A 518 0.00 3.66 17.90
C GLU A 518 -1.23 3.49 17.01
N SER A 519 -2.23 2.77 17.52
CA SER A 519 -3.51 2.56 16.84
C SER A 519 -4.49 3.70 17.09
N TRP A 520 -5.22 4.08 16.04
CA TRP A 520 -6.27 5.09 16.12
C TRP A 520 -7.51 4.68 15.32
N LYS A 521 -8.70 4.99 15.85
CA LYS A 521 -9.99 4.68 15.23
C LYS A 521 -10.28 5.67 14.10
N HIS A 522 -10.22 5.22 12.85
CA HIS A 522 -10.48 6.05 11.69
C HIS A 522 -11.91 6.65 11.75
N PRO A 523 -12.12 7.95 11.49
CA PRO A 523 -13.35 8.63 11.91
C PRO A 523 -14.52 8.34 10.98
N VAL A 524 -14.22 7.81 9.79
CA VAL A 524 -15.17 7.48 8.74
C VAL A 524 -15.40 5.97 8.70
N THR A 525 -14.33 5.18 8.60
CA THR A 525 -14.45 3.71 8.48
C THR A 525 -14.71 3.00 9.81
N GLY A 526 -14.50 3.66 10.95
CA GLY A 526 -14.95 3.19 12.25
C GLY A 526 -14.12 2.07 12.89
N TYR A 527 -13.05 1.59 12.26
CA TYR A 527 -12.13 0.61 12.86
C TYR A 527 -10.78 1.23 13.22
N SER A 528 -10.06 0.59 14.15
CA SER A 528 -8.72 1.03 14.59
C SER A 528 -7.61 0.47 13.71
N LEU A 529 -6.69 1.34 13.27
CA LEU A 529 -5.48 1.04 12.52
C LEU A 529 -4.27 1.76 13.12
N THR A 530 -3.08 1.19 12.95
CA THR A 530 -1.82 1.90 13.21
C THR A 530 -1.68 3.10 12.28
N TYR A 531 -0.92 4.13 12.68
CA TYR A 531 -0.62 5.23 11.74
C TYR A 531 0.19 4.76 10.53
N GLN A 532 1.00 3.71 10.69
CA GLN A 532 1.68 3.07 9.56
C GLN A 532 0.68 2.58 8.52
N ARG A 533 -0.39 1.90 8.94
CA ARG A 533 -1.44 1.45 8.02
C ARG A 533 -2.30 2.61 7.50
N LEU A 534 -2.54 3.63 8.32
CA LEU A 534 -3.29 4.83 7.89
C LEU A 534 -2.60 5.59 6.76
N LEU A 535 -1.26 5.63 6.73
CA LEU A 535 -0.51 6.22 5.62
C LEU A 535 -0.87 5.57 4.29
N GLU A 536 -0.79 4.23 4.21
CA GLU A 536 -1.18 3.50 3.00
C GLU A 536 -2.68 3.64 2.70
N LEU A 537 -3.54 3.57 3.74
CA LEU A 537 -4.98 3.73 3.57
C LEU A 537 -5.33 5.06 2.90
N GLU A 538 -4.79 6.20 3.37
CA GLU A 538 -5.08 7.51 2.78
C GLU A 538 -4.62 7.61 1.32
N VAL A 539 -3.51 6.97 0.95
CA VAL A 539 -3.09 6.90 -0.47
C VAL A 539 -4.09 6.09 -1.31
N ARG A 540 -4.60 4.97 -0.78
CA ARG A 540 -5.62 4.16 -1.46
C ARG A 540 -6.98 4.87 -1.53
N LEU A 541 -7.36 5.60 -0.48
CA LEU A 541 -8.57 6.42 -0.47
C LEU A 541 -8.45 7.56 -1.49
N LEU A 542 -7.27 8.15 -1.64
CA LEU A 542 -7.01 9.12 -2.70
C LEU A 542 -7.21 8.49 -4.09
N GLU A 543 -6.70 7.27 -4.34
CA GLU A 543 -6.93 6.59 -5.62
C GLU A 543 -8.44 6.41 -5.93
N LYS A 544 -9.25 6.16 -4.90
CA LYS A 544 -10.70 5.99 -5.05
C LYS A 544 -11.43 7.26 -5.49
N GLU A 545 -10.88 8.44 -5.19
CA GLU A 545 -11.46 9.75 -5.58
C GLU A 545 -11.66 9.88 -7.10
N TRP A 546 -10.80 9.25 -7.89
CA TRP A 546 -10.92 9.23 -9.35
C TRP A 546 -11.25 7.85 -9.93
N SER A 547 -11.65 6.90 -9.09
CA SER A 547 -12.05 5.56 -9.50
C SER A 547 -13.56 5.32 -9.34
N GLY A 548 -14.35 6.39 -9.13
CA GLY A 548 -15.80 6.31 -8.94
C GLY A 548 -16.25 5.89 -7.53
N GLU A 549 -15.34 5.86 -6.55
CA GLU A 549 -15.59 5.40 -5.18
C GLU A 549 -15.08 6.41 -4.13
N GLY A 550 -15.09 7.71 -4.49
CA GLY A 550 -14.53 8.79 -3.69
C GLY A 550 -15.39 9.19 -2.48
N GLY A 551 -14.90 10.13 -1.70
CA GLY A 551 -15.63 10.74 -0.58
C GLY A 551 -15.06 10.45 0.80
N LEU A 552 -14.05 9.58 0.92
CA LEU A 552 -13.45 9.21 2.20
C LEU A 552 -12.03 9.76 2.39
N PHE A 553 -11.39 10.27 1.34
CA PHE A 553 -10.02 10.81 1.40
C PHE A 553 -9.93 12.12 2.21
N GLY A 554 -8.90 12.25 3.06
CA GLY A 554 -8.62 13.51 3.74
C GLY A 554 -9.59 13.83 4.87
N HIS A 555 -10.09 12.80 5.55
CA HIS A 555 -10.97 12.96 6.73
C HIS A 555 -10.26 12.66 8.06
N LEU A 556 -8.98 12.29 8.03
CA LEU A 556 -8.17 11.97 9.22
C LEU A 556 -7.91 13.20 10.12
N VAL A 557 -8.81 13.44 11.06
CA VAL A 557 -8.63 14.45 12.12
C VAL A 557 -8.72 13.79 13.49
N LEU A 558 -7.64 13.89 14.27
CA LEU A 558 -7.60 13.34 15.62
C LEU A 558 -8.62 14.05 16.52
N ARG A 559 -9.61 13.33 17.07
CA ARG A 559 -10.62 13.87 18.00
C ARG A 559 -10.06 14.23 19.37
#